data_AF-A0A0G1TRY7-F1
#
_entry.id   AF-A0A0G1TRY7-F1
#
_cell.length_a   1.000
_cell.length_b   1.000
_cell.length_c   1.000
_cell.angle_alpha   90.00
_cell.angle_beta   90.00
_cell.angle_gamma   90.00
#
_symmetry.space_group_name_H-M   'P 1'
#
loop_
_entity.id
_entity.type
_entity.pdbx_description
1 polymer ?
#
loop_
_entity_poly.entity_id
_entity_poly.type
_entity_poly.pdbx_seq_one_letter_code
_entity_poly.pdbx_strand_id
1 'polypeptide(L)'
;MGQQVTSLPKRQVEWNTVVNVKSDILFMSVNSIGLERKCIERSLAIDYEYQTLYCFNNTIAYSKEDLGSFFNLLVEKINSDRKFLARFPSRVYEIADSLLALAKRIKKRSDLTSLTPAQLNTLFLNYIEKCALAFPILVTSIPLEIIITGELEKFVREKLKERNILTQFDNYFQNLTQLSSKETYFQQDYRNLLKIGSLIQKSKTLLDTLKNRAAADSFELLKRDHQNIYRLLLDHNAKYAWINMYGFRRRPFSLADQVARLPDILDKDCRQTLQDIDKKRRVAKSNFYASVSRLHIKEELLKMVSLLPELVYLRTYRFDIFTLSAYMIRGLFEEIAVRLNLQVDDLNSLTFWEISDLLLGKIKINSIPLSERQKDYAVIQIEGQLAVISKPKALKKFYEQDQTNKPHYKPREFKGRSASKGVAKGPVKIVMHPTQITKVEKGDVLVAPMTSPDFVVGMLKAVAIVTDHGGVTCHAAIVSRELDIPCVVGTKIATQVLRDGDLVEVDATKGLIRLLQA
;
A
#
# COMPACT_ATOMS: atom_id res chain seq x y z
N MET A 1 8.74 -18.94 -22.52
CA MET A 1 8.00 -18.60 -21.29
C MET A 1 7.11 -17.41 -21.63
N GLY A 2 5.80 -17.61 -21.55
CA GLY A 2 4.75 -16.67 -21.99
C GLY A 2 4.01 -17.14 -23.26
N GLN A 3 3.10 -18.12 -23.14
CA GLN A 3 2.09 -18.34 -24.19
C GLN A 3 0.97 -17.32 -24.00
N GLN A 4 0.66 -16.57 -25.05
CA GLN A 4 -0.47 -15.64 -25.07
C GLN A 4 -1.76 -16.46 -25.14
N VAL A 5 -2.43 -16.66 -24.01
CA VAL A 5 -3.76 -17.28 -24.02
C VAL A 5 -4.77 -16.22 -24.43
N THR A 6 -5.41 -16.42 -25.59
CA THR A 6 -6.38 -15.49 -26.18
C THR A 6 -7.82 -15.75 -25.72
N SER A 7 -8.05 -16.78 -24.90
CA SER A 7 -9.39 -17.17 -24.41
C SER A 7 -9.41 -17.40 -22.91
N LEU A 8 -10.53 -17.06 -22.27
CA LEU A 8 -10.73 -17.28 -20.84
C LEU A 8 -11.00 -18.77 -20.58
N PRO A 9 -10.31 -19.40 -19.62
CA PRO A 9 -10.66 -20.73 -19.14
C PRO A 9 -12.10 -20.78 -18.62
N LYS A 10 -12.79 -21.90 -18.89
CA LYS A 10 -14.22 -22.10 -18.61
C LYS A 10 -14.55 -22.38 -17.12
N ARG A 11 -13.59 -22.25 -16.19
CA ARG A 11 -13.77 -22.63 -14.79
C ARG A 11 -14.34 -21.48 -13.96
N GLN A 12 -15.38 -21.75 -13.17
CA GLN A 12 -15.90 -20.82 -12.17
C GLN A 12 -14.93 -20.79 -10.99
N VAL A 13 -14.31 -19.64 -10.74
CA VAL A 13 -13.34 -19.42 -9.65
C VAL A 13 -13.96 -18.43 -8.68
N GLU A 14 -13.99 -18.78 -7.38
CA GLU A 14 -14.34 -17.81 -6.35
C GLU A 14 -13.13 -16.93 -6.02
N TRP A 15 -13.31 -15.62 -6.11
CA TRP A 15 -12.23 -14.67 -5.93
C TRP A 15 -12.22 -14.04 -4.54
N ASN A 16 -11.03 -13.68 -4.08
CA ASN A 16 -10.83 -12.84 -2.90
C ASN A 16 -10.06 -11.58 -3.28
N THR A 17 -10.68 -10.42 -3.09
CA THR A 17 -10.06 -9.13 -3.38
C THR A 17 -9.02 -8.82 -2.30
N VAL A 18 -7.76 -8.72 -2.70
CA VAL A 18 -6.65 -8.46 -1.79
C VAL A 18 -6.25 -6.98 -1.82
N VAL A 19 -6.29 -6.35 -2.99
CA VAL A 19 -5.93 -4.94 -3.17
C VAL A 19 -6.85 -4.29 -4.19
N ASN A 20 -7.44 -3.14 -3.84
CA ASN A 20 -8.19 -2.30 -4.78
C ASN A 20 -7.35 -1.06 -5.16
N VAL A 21 -6.29 -1.29 -5.95
CA VAL A 21 -5.43 -0.24 -6.52
C VAL A 21 -5.19 -0.56 -7.99
N LYS A 22 -5.14 0.46 -8.85
CA LYS A 22 -4.79 0.30 -10.27
C LYS A 22 -3.35 -0.17 -10.38
N SER A 23 -3.18 -1.48 -10.56
CA SER A 23 -1.90 -2.09 -10.94
C SER A 23 -1.52 -1.67 -12.35
N ASP A 24 -0.46 -2.24 -12.92
CA ASP A 24 -0.09 -2.11 -14.33
C ASP A 24 0.33 -3.46 -14.91
N ILE A 25 0.36 -3.59 -16.23
CA ILE A 25 0.61 -4.87 -16.91
C ILE A 25 2.03 -5.35 -16.60
N LEU A 26 2.99 -4.42 -16.56
CA LEU A 26 4.37 -4.73 -16.21
C LEU A 26 4.45 -5.33 -14.81
N PHE A 27 3.93 -4.63 -13.79
CA PHE A 27 3.89 -5.10 -12.41
C PHE A 27 3.22 -6.46 -12.28
N MET A 28 2.07 -6.67 -12.93
CA MET A 28 1.36 -7.95 -12.88
C MET A 28 2.12 -9.08 -13.56
N SER A 29 2.85 -8.80 -14.65
CA SER A 29 3.72 -9.78 -15.29
C SER A 29 4.91 -10.18 -14.41
N VAL A 30 5.47 -9.25 -13.62
CA VAL A 30 6.52 -9.59 -12.64
C VAL A 30 5.93 -10.32 -11.43
N ASN A 31 4.74 -9.94 -10.96
CA ASN A 31 4.02 -10.62 -9.89
C ASN A 31 3.78 -12.10 -10.24
N SER A 32 3.38 -12.36 -11.49
CA SER A 32 3.18 -13.72 -12.02
C SER A 32 4.41 -14.62 -11.79
N ILE A 33 5.61 -14.19 -12.22
CA ILE A 33 6.85 -14.95 -11.95
C ILE A 33 7.13 -15.05 -10.45
N GLY A 34 6.89 -13.97 -9.71
CA GLY A 34 7.11 -13.93 -8.27
C GLY A 34 6.32 -14.99 -7.52
N LEU A 35 5.21 -15.46 -8.08
CA LEU A 35 4.33 -16.46 -7.49
C LEU A 35 4.59 -17.89 -8.00
N GLU A 36 5.56 -18.06 -8.91
CA GLU A 36 6.04 -19.38 -9.30
C GLU A 36 6.76 -20.06 -8.13
N ARG A 37 6.71 -21.40 -8.11
CA ARG A 37 7.32 -22.25 -7.07
C ARG A 37 8.73 -21.86 -6.72
N LYS A 38 9.58 -21.66 -7.75
CA LYS A 38 10.99 -21.30 -7.60
C LYS A 38 11.19 -19.99 -6.82
N CYS A 39 10.35 -18.99 -7.06
CA CYS A 39 10.45 -17.70 -6.37
C CYS A 39 9.99 -17.81 -4.92
N ILE A 40 8.89 -18.51 -4.67
CA ILE A 40 8.34 -18.72 -3.33
C ILE A 40 9.31 -19.54 -2.47
N GLU A 41 9.84 -20.64 -3.00
CA GLU A 41 10.82 -21.48 -2.31
C GLU A 41 12.08 -20.68 -1.97
N ARG A 42 12.66 -19.96 -2.94
CA ARG A 42 13.84 -19.12 -2.70
C ARG A 42 13.57 -18.03 -1.68
N SER A 43 12.37 -17.46 -1.64
CA SER A 43 12.09 -16.28 -0.82
C SER A 43 11.65 -16.64 0.59
N LEU A 44 10.88 -17.72 0.75
CA LEU A 44 10.20 -18.08 1.99
C LEU A 44 10.58 -19.46 2.53
N ALA A 45 11.31 -20.29 1.76
CA ALA A 45 11.57 -21.69 2.07
C ALA A 45 10.26 -22.49 2.26
N ILE A 46 9.33 -22.25 1.34
CA ILE A 46 8.00 -22.87 1.26
C ILE A 46 7.83 -23.43 -0.16
N ASP A 47 7.49 -24.72 -0.27
CA ASP A 47 7.16 -25.35 -1.55
C ASP A 47 5.68 -25.08 -1.87
N TYR A 48 5.44 -24.02 -2.65
CA TYR A 48 4.10 -23.61 -3.04
C TYR A 48 4.11 -22.81 -4.33
N GLU A 49 3.02 -22.85 -5.09
CA GLU A 49 2.84 -22.13 -6.34
C GLU A 49 1.40 -21.64 -6.44
N TYR A 50 1.21 -20.34 -6.67
CA TYR A 50 -0.13 -19.82 -6.91
C TYR A 50 -0.55 -20.15 -8.33
N GLN A 51 -1.68 -20.82 -8.47
CA GLN A 51 -2.18 -21.19 -9.79
C GLN A 51 -2.98 -20.05 -10.42
N THR A 52 -3.72 -19.29 -9.61
CA THR A 52 -4.78 -18.43 -10.12
C THR A 52 -4.79 -17.03 -9.49
N LEU A 53 -4.61 -16.00 -10.32
CA LEU A 53 -4.68 -14.59 -9.94
C LEU A 53 -5.31 -13.74 -11.04
N TYR A 54 -5.88 -12.59 -10.70
CA TYR A 54 -6.18 -11.58 -11.71
C TYR A 54 -5.99 -10.15 -11.22
N CYS A 55 -5.87 -9.24 -12.19
CA CYS A 55 -6.00 -7.80 -12.06
C CYS A 55 -7.02 -7.29 -13.07
N PHE A 56 -8.12 -6.70 -12.59
CA PHE A 56 -9.16 -6.10 -13.43
C PHE A 56 -9.79 -4.90 -12.73
N ASN A 57 -10.05 -3.81 -13.46
CA ASN A 57 -10.68 -2.60 -12.93
C ASN A 57 -10.12 -2.18 -11.56
N ASN A 58 -8.80 -2.08 -11.48
CA ASN A 58 -8.06 -1.68 -10.27
C ASN A 58 -8.14 -2.69 -9.11
N THR A 59 -8.56 -3.92 -9.35
CA THR A 59 -8.68 -4.96 -8.32
C THR A 59 -7.70 -6.07 -8.60
N ILE A 60 -6.75 -6.28 -7.68
CA ILE A 60 -5.92 -7.48 -7.63
C ILE A 60 -6.60 -8.48 -6.70
N ALA A 61 -6.82 -9.68 -7.22
CA ALA A 61 -7.46 -10.74 -6.49
C ALA A 61 -6.78 -12.08 -6.80
N TYR A 62 -6.87 -12.96 -5.82
CA TYR A 62 -6.38 -14.33 -5.87
C TYR A 62 -7.58 -15.25 -5.68
N SER A 63 -7.48 -16.49 -6.17
CA SER A 63 -8.53 -17.47 -5.87
C SER A 63 -8.62 -17.68 -4.35
N LYS A 64 -9.84 -17.91 -3.83
CA LYS A 64 -10.01 -18.25 -2.41
C LYS A 64 -9.29 -19.53 -2.05
N GLU A 65 -9.25 -20.49 -2.98
CA GLU A 65 -8.57 -21.78 -2.84
C GLU A 65 -7.06 -21.61 -2.66
N ASP A 66 -6.41 -20.79 -3.50
CA ASP A 66 -4.97 -20.53 -3.41
C ASP A 66 -4.64 -19.83 -2.08
N LEU A 67 -5.38 -18.78 -1.73
CA LEU A 67 -5.14 -18.06 -0.47
C LEU A 67 -5.36 -18.95 0.76
N GLY A 68 -6.40 -19.80 0.75
CA GLY A 68 -6.67 -20.72 1.84
C GLY A 68 -5.57 -21.78 1.99
N SER A 69 -5.13 -22.37 0.87
CA SER A 69 -4.04 -23.34 0.85
C SER A 69 -2.74 -22.75 1.36
N PHE A 70 -2.37 -21.56 0.86
CA PHE A 70 -1.17 -20.87 1.32
C PHE A 70 -1.25 -20.47 2.80
N PHE A 71 -2.43 -20.05 3.27
CA PHE A 71 -2.63 -19.71 4.68
C PHE A 71 -2.43 -20.93 5.60
N ASN A 72 -2.99 -22.09 5.23
CA ASN A 72 -2.81 -23.34 5.98
C ASN A 72 -1.34 -23.76 6.02
N LEU A 73 -0.65 -23.66 4.88
CA LEU A 73 0.77 -23.97 4.77
C LEU A 73 1.64 -23.05 5.65
N LEU A 74 1.29 -21.76 5.76
CA LEU A 74 1.96 -20.84 6.68
C LEU A 74 1.74 -21.25 8.15
N VAL A 75 0.52 -21.64 8.52
CA VAL A 75 0.23 -22.13 9.88
C VAL A 75 1.04 -23.39 10.18
N GLU A 76 1.07 -24.37 9.26
CA GLU A 76 1.88 -25.58 9.38
C GLU A 76 3.37 -25.25 9.50
N LYS A 77 3.87 -24.31 8.70
CA LYS A 77 5.27 -23.87 8.75
C LYS A 77 5.62 -23.21 10.08
N ILE A 78 4.75 -22.36 10.61
CA ILE A 78 4.93 -21.72 11.93
C ILE A 78 4.98 -22.77 13.03
N ASN A 79 4.12 -23.79 12.97
CA ASN A 79 4.03 -24.85 13.97
C ASN A 79 5.22 -25.84 13.90
N SER A 80 5.65 -26.20 12.70
CA SER A 80 6.76 -27.16 12.47
C SER A 80 8.15 -26.54 12.62
N ASP A 81 8.31 -25.25 12.29
CA ASP A 81 9.59 -24.54 12.30
C ASP A 81 9.50 -23.31 13.21
N ARG A 82 9.81 -23.52 14.50
CA ARG A 82 9.78 -22.47 15.55
C ARG A 82 10.66 -21.24 15.24
N LYS A 83 11.60 -21.33 14.29
CA LYS A 83 12.47 -20.21 13.90
C LYS A 83 11.96 -19.47 12.66
N PHE A 84 10.94 -19.97 11.97
CA PHE A 84 10.41 -19.37 10.73
C PHE A 84 10.00 -17.91 10.93
N LEU A 85 9.16 -17.63 11.93
CA LEU A 85 8.69 -16.27 12.23
C LEU A 85 9.84 -15.31 12.58
N ALA A 86 10.83 -15.78 13.34
CA ALA A 86 11.98 -14.98 13.73
C ALA A 86 12.92 -14.68 12.54
N ARG A 87 13.02 -15.58 11.56
CA ARG A 87 13.83 -15.39 10.35
C ARG A 87 13.13 -14.51 9.30
N PHE A 88 11.81 -14.46 9.29
CA PHE A 88 11.05 -13.76 8.25
C PHE A 88 11.48 -12.29 8.09
N PRO A 89 11.57 -11.45 9.15
CA PRO A 89 12.06 -10.07 9.01
C PRO A 89 13.44 -9.95 8.37
N SER A 90 14.42 -10.75 8.83
CA SER A 90 15.78 -10.76 8.27
C SER A 90 15.75 -11.10 6.79
N ARG A 91 14.92 -12.08 6.39
CA ARG A 91 14.76 -12.46 4.99
C ARG A 91 14.18 -11.33 4.13
N VAL A 92 13.24 -10.55 4.67
CA VAL A 92 12.72 -9.35 3.99
C VAL A 92 13.84 -8.34 3.74
N TYR A 93 14.69 -8.08 4.75
CA TYR A 93 15.81 -7.16 4.61
C TYR A 93 16.87 -7.64 3.61
N GLU A 94 17.24 -8.91 3.64
CA GLU A 94 18.20 -9.49 2.68
C GLU A 94 17.76 -9.31 1.22
N ILE A 95 16.48 -9.59 0.94
CA ILE A 95 15.93 -9.45 -0.42
C ILE A 95 15.84 -7.97 -0.80
N ALA A 96 15.40 -7.11 0.12
CA ALA A 96 15.37 -5.66 -0.08
C ALA A 96 16.77 -5.09 -0.38
N ASP A 97 17.78 -5.45 0.40
CA ASP A 97 19.16 -5.01 0.22
C ASP A 97 19.74 -5.49 -1.11
N SER A 98 19.43 -6.73 -1.51
CA SER A 98 19.84 -7.27 -2.81
C SER A 98 19.25 -6.47 -3.97
N LEU A 99 17.96 -6.14 -3.91
CA LEU A 99 17.26 -5.34 -4.92
C LEU A 99 17.81 -3.90 -4.96
N LEU A 100 17.96 -3.25 -3.81
CA LEU A 100 18.50 -1.89 -3.73
C LEU A 100 19.97 -1.83 -4.16
N ALA A 101 20.78 -2.84 -3.87
CA ALA A 101 22.18 -2.89 -4.30
C ALA A 101 22.29 -2.97 -5.83
N LEU A 102 21.44 -3.78 -6.48
CA LEU A 102 21.35 -3.80 -7.94
C LEU A 102 20.88 -2.44 -8.49
N ALA A 103 19.81 -1.88 -7.93
CA ALA A 103 19.26 -0.60 -8.37
C ALA A 103 20.29 0.55 -8.25
N LYS A 104 21.05 0.60 -7.14
CA LYS A 104 22.14 1.55 -6.93
C LYS A 104 23.27 1.38 -7.95
N ARG A 105 23.62 0.15 -8.33
CA ARG A 105 24.64 -0.11 -9.37
C ARG A 105 24.16 0.39 -10.72
N ILE A 106 22.91 0.11 -11.09
CA ILE A 106 22.30 0.60 -12.34
C ILE A 106 22.27 2.14 -12.35
N LYS A 107 21.82 2.78 -11.26
CA LYS A 107 21.75 4.24 -11.14
C LYS A 107 23.09 4.94 -11.38
N LYS A 108 24.21 4.32 -11.00
CA LYS A 108 25.56 4.88 -11.15
C LYS A 108 26.14 4.73 -12.57
N ARG A 109 25.47 4.01 -13.46
CA ARG A 109 25.92 3.82 -14.84
C ARG A 109 25.70 5.09 -15.65
N SER A 110 26.77 5.59 -16.27
CA SER A 110 26.72 6.66 -17.27
C SER A 110 26.63 6.13 -18.70
N ASP A 111 26.77 4.81 -18.88
CA ASP A 111 26.97 4.16 -20.19
C ASP A 111 25.69 3.51 -20.74
N LEU A 112 24.52 3.73 -20.12
CA LEU A 112 23.25 3.10 -20.52
C LEU A 112 22.92 3.30 -22.01
N THR A 113 23.17 4.51 -22.54
CA THR A 113 22.95 4.87 -23.95
C THR A 113 23.87 4.11 -24.90
N SER A 114 25.06 3.69 -24.45
CA SER A 114 26.05 2.98 -25.26
C SER A 114 25.86 1.45 -25.29
N LEU A 115 25.01 0.90 -24.42
CA LEU A 115 24.79 -0.54 -24.35
C LEU A 115 24.13 -1.07 -25.64
N THR A 116 24.49 -2.28 -26.06
CA THR A 116 23.74 -2.96 -27.12
C THR A 116 22.34 -3.35 -26.62
N PRO A 117 21.36 -3.59 -27.51
CA PRO A 117 20.03 -4.01 -27.09
C PRO A 117 20.03 -5.29 -26.23
N ALA A 118 20.93 -6.24 -26.54
CA ALA A 118 21.10 -7.45 -25.74
C ALA A 118 21.63 -7.15 -24.33
N GLN A 119 22.64 -6.29 -24.19
CA GLN A 119 23.18 -5.89 -22.89
C GLN A 119 22.16 -5.13 -22.04
N LEU A 120 21.40 -4.22 -22.65
CA LEU A 120 20.33 -3.48 -21.99
C LEU A 120 19.22 -4.44 -21.51
N ASN A 121 18.84 -5.41 -22.35
CA ASN A 121 17.86 -6.43 -21.99
C ASN A 121 18.34 -7.32 -20.83
N THR A 122 19.61 -7.75 -20.83
CA THR A 122 20.17 -8.49 -19.69
C THR A 122 20.10 -7.68 -18.40
N LEU A 123 20.42 -6.38 -18.45
CA LEU A 123 20.34 -5.51 -17.27
C LEU A 123 18.90 -5.36 -16.76
N PHE A 124 17.95 -5.19 -17.68
CA PHE A 124 16.52 -5.14 -17.39
C PHE A 124 16.01 -6.44 -16.77
N LEU A 125 16.26 -7.59 -17.39
CA LEU A 125 15.80 -8.89 -16.89
C LEU A 125 16.42 -9.25 -15.53
N ASN A 126 17.69 -8.90 -15.29
CA ASN A 126 18.31 -9.07 -13.97
C ASN A 126 17.57 -8.29 -12.88
N TYR A 127 17.10 -7.08 -13.19
CA TYR A 127 16.30 -6.29 -12.27
C TYR A 127 14.90 -6.88 -12.07
N ILE A 128 14.26 -7.36 -13.16
CA ILE A 128 12.97 -8.05 -13.09
C ILE A 128 13.05 -9.31 -12.21
N GLU A 129 14.11 -10.13 -12.33
CA GLU A 129 14.28 -11.31 -11.47
C GLU A 129 14.40 -10.93 -9.99
N LYS A 130 15.14 -9.86 -9.66
CA LYS A 130 15.24 -9.36 -8.27
C LYS A 130 13.89 -8.86 -7.75
N CYS A 131 13.10 -8.21 -8.60
CA CYS A 131 11.75 -7.81 -8.27
C CYS A 131 10.86 -9.03 -8.01
N ALA A 132 10.89 -10.05 -8.89
CA ALA A 132 10.13 -11.29 -8.74
C ALA A 132 10.40 -11.99 -7.39
N LEU A 133 11.66 -12.03 -6.94
CA LEU A 133 12.03 -12.57 -5.62
C LEU A 133 11.47 -11.75 -4.44
N ALA A 134 11.14 -10.47 -4.63
CA ALA A 134 10.53 -9.66 -3.58
C ALA A 134 9.01 -9.90 -3.44
N PHE A 135 8.34 -10.39 -4.49
CA PHE A 135 6.88 -10.58 -4.50
C PHE A 135 6.32 -11.58 -3.48
N PRO A 136 6.94 -12.75 -3.24
CA PRO A 136 6.49 -13.66 -2.17
C PRO A 136 6.43 -12.98 -0.81
N ILE A 137 7.38 -12.09 -0.51
CA ILE A 137 7.36 -11.30 0.72
C ILE A 137 6.20 -10.30 0.71
N LEU A 138 5.91 -9.66 -0.43
CA LEU A 138 4.78 -8.73 -0.58
C LEU A 138 3.46 -9.39 -0.18
N VAL A 139 3.23 -10.63 -0.60
CA VAL A 139 1.97 -11.33 -0.33
C VAL A 139 1.93 -11.98 1.06
N THR A 140 3.07 -12.33 1.64
CA THR A 140 3.14 -13.12 2.89
C THR A 140 3.03 -12.31 4.18
N SER A 141 3.47 -11.05 4.22
CA SER A 141 3.45 -10.26 5.45
C SER A 141 2.04 -10.10 6.05
N ILE A 142 1.01 -9.99 5.19
CA ILE A 142 -0.39 -9.82 5.62
C ILE A 142 -0.95 -11.11 6.25
N PRO A 143 -0.87 -12.29 5.60
CA PRO A 143 -1.23 -13.57 6.23
C PRO A 143 -0.55 -13.81 7.58
N LEU A 144 0.75 -13.55 7.70
CA LEU A 144 1.47 -13.73 8.99
C LEU A 144 0.90 -12.84 10.10
N GLU A 145 0.61 -11.59 9.76
CA GLU A 145 -0.03 -10.66 10.69
C GLU A 145 -1.43 -11.14 11.10
N ILE A 146 -2.23 -11.65 10.15
CA ILE A 146 -3.56 -12.22 10.42
C ILE A 146 -3.46 -13.41 11.39
N ILE A 147 -2.50 -14.32 11.16
CA ILE A 147 -2.28 -15.48 12.03
C ILE A 147 -1.93 -15.03 13.46
N ILE A 148 -0.93 -14.16 13.60
CA ILE A 148 -0.46 -13.71 14.92
C ILE A 148 -1.54 -12.91 15.65
N THR A 149 -2.22 -11.99 14.96
CA THR A 149 -3.29 -11.18 15.56
C THR A 149 -4.51 -12.02 15.91
N GLY A 150 -4.81 -13.08 15.15
CA GLY A 150 -5.88 -14.04 15.47
C GLY A 150 -5.62 -14.82 16.75
N GLU A 151 -4.40 -15.36 16.91
CA GLU A 151 -4.01 -16.05 18.15
C GLU A 151 -3.97 -15.12 19.36
N LEU A 152 -3.47 -13.89 19.16
CA LEU A 152 -3.51 -12.85 20.18
C LEU A 152 -4.95 -12.50 20.58
N GLU A 153 -5.86 -12.38 19.61
CA GLU A 153 -7.26 -12.05 19.87
C GLU A 153 -7.92 -13.12 20.75
N LYS A 154 -7.74 -14.40 20.41
CA LYS A 154 -8.26 -15.53 21.21
C LYS A 154 -7.76 -15.44 22.65
N PHE A 155 -6.44 -15.32 22.83
CA PHE A 155 -5.82 -15.24 24.15
C PHE A 155 -6.33 -14.05 24.99
N VAL A 156 -6.38 -12.84 24.41
CA VAL A 156 -6.83 -11.64 25.13
C VAL A 156 -8.30 -11.78 25.53
N ARG A 157 -9.15 -12.33 24.66
CA ARG A 157 -10.57 -12.56 24.99
C ARG A 157 -10.73 -13.53 26.16
N GLU A 158 -10.01 -14.64 26.15
CA GLU A 158 -10.03 -15.61 27.24
C GLU A 158 -9.58 -14.97 28.56
N LYS A 159 -8.45 -14.28 28.57
CA LYS A 159 -7.92 -13.63 29.78
C LYS A 159 -8.79 -12.53 30.35
N LEU A 160 -9.46 -11.75 29.50
CA LEU A 160 -10.37 -10.71 29.98
C LEU A 160 -11.72 -11.28 30.45
N LYS A 161 -12.16 -12.42 29.89
CA LYS A 161 -13.32 -13.18 30.39
C LYS A 161 -13.06 -13.75 31.78
N GLU A 162 -11.91 -14.40 32.00
CA GLU A 162 -11.49 -14.91 33.32
C GLU A 162 -11.49 -13.82 34.41
N ARG A 163 -11.29 -12.55 34.02
CA ARG A 163 -11.20 -11.40 34.91
C ARG A 163 -12.45 -10.52 34.94
N ASN A 164 -13.54 -10.91 34.28
CA ASN A 164 -14.79 -10.13 34.18
C ASN A 164 -14.62 -8.68 33.66
N ILE A 165 -13.65 -8.46 32.76
CA ILE A 165 -13.34 -7.14 32.17
C ILE A 165 -13.29 -7.18 30.63
N LEU A 166 -14.12 -8.03 30.02
CA LEU A 166 -14.18 -8.19 28.55
C LEU A 166 -14.49 -6.88 27.81
N THR A 167 -15.16 -5.93 28.45
CA THR A 167 -15.42 -4.58 27.91
C THR A 167 -14.14 -3.80 27.61
N GLN A 168 -13.00 -4.17 28.20
CA GLN A 168 -11.70 -3.55 27.94
C GLN A 168 -10.95 -4.19 26.77
N PHE A 169 -11.54 -5.17 26.07
CA PHE A 169 -10.89 -5.90 24.97
C PHE A 169 -10.23 -4.98 23.95
N ASP A 170 -10.96 -4.01 23.42
CA ASP A 170 -10.44 -3.13 22.38
C ASP A 170 -9.25 -2.32 22.87
N ASN A 171 -9.23 -1.93 24.15
CA ASN A 171 -8.11 -1.19 24.73
C ASN A 171 -6.83 -2.04 24.80
N TYR A 172 -6.92 -3.26 25.35
CA TYR A 172 -5.76 -4.18 25.42
C TYR A 172 -5.30 -4.61 24.04
N PHE A 173 -6.22 -4.97 23.16
CA PHE A 173 -5.89 -5.44 21.82
C PHE A 173 -5.24 -4.33 20.98
N GLN A 174 -5.72 -3.09 21.08
CA GLN A 174 -5.09 -1.93 20.45
C GLN A 174 -3.67 -1.70 20.99
N ASN A 175 -3.49 -1.69 22.31
CA ASN A 175 -2.16 -1.48 22.90
C ASN A 175 -1.12 -2.51 22.44
N LEU A 176 -1.55 -3.74 22.16
CA LEU A 176 -0.68 -4.84 21.73
C LEU A 176 -0.41 -4.86 20.21
N THR A 177 -1.20 -4.14 19.40
CA THR A 177 -1.14 -4.19 17.92
C THR A 177 -0.73 -2.87 17.27
N GLN A 178 -0.71 -1.76 18.01
CA GLN A 178 -0.43 -0.42 17.46
C GLN A 178 1.05 -0.03 17.45
N LEU A 179 1.90 -0.72 18.22
CA LEU A 179 3.31 -0.39 18.28
C LEU A 179 3.98 -0.73 16.93
N SER A 180 4.75 0.20 16.39
CA SER A 180 5.65 -0.06 15.26
C SER A 180 7.10 0.07 15.70
N SER A 181 7.98 -0.77 15.15
CA SER A 181 9.40 -0.76 15.49
C SER A 181 10.11 0.50 14.98
N LYS A 182 9.73 1.00 13.79
CA LYS A 182 10.43 2.06 13.05
C LYS A 182 9.43 3.02 12.40
N GLU A 183 9.92 4.21 12.04
CA GLU A 183 9.13 5.15 11.22
C GLU A 183 9.16 4.72 9.75
N THR A 184 7.99 4.67 9.13
CA THR A 184 7.84 4.48 7.68
C THR A 184 8.46 5.64 6.91
N TYR A 185 8.79 5.45 5.63
CA TYR A 185 9.35 6.53 4.83
C TYR A 185 8.41 7.74 4.70
N PHE A 186 7.09 7.51 4.63
CA PHE A 186 6.08 8.57 4.65
C PHE A 186 6.13 9.39 5.95
N GLN A 187 6.21 8.71 7.11
CA GLN A 187 6.35 9.40 8.40
C GLN A 187 7.67 10.19 8.46
N GLN A 188 8.75 9.64 7.94
CA GLN A 188 10.05 10.33 7.91
C GLN A 188 10.02 11.58 7.00
N ASP A 189 9.38 11.50 5.83
CA ASP A 189 9.14 12.63 4.91
C ASP A 189 8.35 13.73 5.60
N TYR A 190 7.18 13.39 6.16
CA TYR A 190 6.32 14.35 6.86
C TYR A 190 7.04 14.99 8.05
N ARG A 191 7.74 14.19 8.87
CA ARG A 191 8.54 14.68 10.00
C ARG A 191 9.66 15.62 9.55
N ASN A 192 10.28 15.34 8.40
CA ASN A 192 11.32 16.19 7.85
C ASN A 192 10.75 17.52 7.34
N LEU A 193 9.59 17.52 6.68
CA LEU A 193 8.88 18.74 6.32
C LEU A 193 8.46 19.57 7.54
N LEU A 194 7.97 18.95 8.62
CA LEU A 194 7.67 19.66 9.86
C LEU A 194 8.92 20.31 10.48
N LYS A 195 10.09 19.66 10.39
CA LYS A 195 11.35 20.28 10.83
C LYS A 195 11.68 21.53 10.01
N ILE A 196 11.55 21.46 8.69
CA ILE A 196 11.74 22.62 7.80
C ILE A 196 10.70 23.70 8.11
N GLY A 197 9.42 23.33 8.25
CA GLY A 197 8.33 24.22 8.62
C GLY A 197 8.56 24.93 9.96
N SER A 198 9.12 24.24 10.96
CA SER A 198 9.45 24.85 12.25
C SER A 198 10.54 25.93 12.17
N LEU A 199 11.41 25.87 11.15
CA LEU A 199 12.41 26.92 10.89
C LEU A 199 11.76 28.10 10.18
N ILE A 200 10.86 27.83 9.22
CA ILE A 200 10.08 28.86 8.52
C ILE A 200 9.22 29.65 9.52
N GLN A 201 8.53 28.97 10.44
CA GLN A 201 7.64 29.58 11.44
C GLN A 201 8.34 30.51 12.43
N LYS A 202 9.68 30.54 12.48
CA LYS A 202 10.43 31.55 13.26
C LYS A 202 10.36 32.94 12.63
N SER A 203 10.06 33.05 11.34
CA SER A 203 9.91 34.32 10.62
C SER A 203 8.45 34.51 10.20
N LYS A 204 7.75 35.44 10.86
CA LYS A 204 6.35 35.74 10.55
C LYS A 204 6.19 36.21 9.10
N THR A 205 7.09 37.06 8.61
CA THR A 205 7.08 37.56 7.23
C THR A 205 7.19 36.43 6.21
N LEU A 206 8.11 35.49 6.41
CA LEU A 206 8.28 34.36 5.50
C LEU A 206 7.09 33.40 5.55
N LEU A 207 6.58 33.12 6.75
CA LEU A 207 5.40 32.30 6.96
C LEU A 207 4.19 32.86 6.19
N ASP A 208 3.88 34.15 6.40
CA ASP A 208 2.74 34.82 5.77
C ASP A 208 2.92 34.84 4.24
N THR A 209 4.15 35.03 3.75
CA THR A 209 4.44 35.01 2.31
C THR A 209 4.20 33.63 1.70
N LEU A 210 4.72 32.56 2.31
CA LEU A 210 4.62 31.20 1.76
C LEU A 210 3.19 30.64 1.80
N LYS A 211 2.36 31.09 2.76
CA LYS A 211 0.95 30.67 2.84
C LYS A 211 0.08 31.30 1.75
N ASN A 212 0.37 32.54 1.38
CA ASN A 212 -0.53 33.35 0.54
C ASN A 212 -0.07 33.47 -0.91
N ARG A 213 1.07 32.88 -1.28
CA ARG A 213 1.67 33.01 -2.61
C ARG A 213 1.63 31.68 -3.38
N ALA A 214 1.55 31.77 -4.70
CA ALA A 214 1.62 30.61 -5.57
C ALA A 214 2.94 29.84 -5.39
N ALA A 215 2.90 28.51 -5.54
CA ALA A 215 4.05 27.64 -5.29
C ALA A 215 5.27 27.99 -6.16
N ALA A 216 5.06 28.40 -7.41
CA ALA A 216 6.13 28.80 -8.33
C ALA A 216 6.88 30.04 -7.83
N ASP A 217 6.16 31.06 -7.35
CA ASP A 217 6.78 32.27 -6.81
C ASP A 217 7.45 32.02 -5.46
N SER A 218 6.84 31.18 -4.62
CA SER A 218 7.43 30.71 -3.36
C SER A 218 8.73 29.95 -3.59
N PHE A 219 8.80 29.16 -4.66
CA PHE A 219 10.01 28.44 -5.05
C PHE A 219 11.14 29.41 -5.41
N GLU A 220 10.89 30.38 -6.28
CA GLU A 220 11.91 31.37 -6.68
C GLU A 220 12.33 32.26 -5.51
N LEU A 221 11.39 32.66 -4.64
CA LEU A 221 11.68 33.38 -3.40
C LEU A 221 12.64 32.61 -2.51
N LEU A 222 12.35 31.34 -2.24
CA LEU A 222 13.19 30.51 -1.36
C LEU A 222 14.58 30.32 -1.96
N LYS A 223 14.66 30.11 -3.27
CA LYS A 223 15.92 29.94 -4.00
C LYS A 223 16.79 31.20 -3.94
N ARG A 224 16.19 32.38 -4.07
CA ARG A 224 16.92 33.66 -4.10
C ARG A 224 17.25 34.17 -2.69
N ASP A 225 16.25 34.23 -1.82
CA ASP A 225 16.31 35.01 -0.58
C ASP A 225 16.44 34.14 0.69
N HIS A 226 16.14 32.83 0.61
CA HIS A 226 16.19 31.90 1.75
C HIS A 226 16.95 30.61 1.45
N GLN A 227 18.20 30.75 0.97
CA GLN A 227 19.04 29.65 0.50
C GLN A 227 19.20 28.49 1.50
N ASN A 228 19.19 28.76 2.81
CA ASN A 228 19.25 27.72 3.84
C ASN A 228 18.01 26.80 3.81
N ILE A 229 16.81 27.38 3.72
CA ILE A 229 15.56 26.61 3.60
C ILE A 229 15.51 25.88 2.26
N TYR A 230 15.91 26.56 1.18
CA TYR A 230 15.98 25.96 -0.15
C TYR A 230 16.93 24.74 -0.19
N ARG A 231 18.09 24.81 0.45
CA ARG A 231 19.02 23.68 0.57
C ARG A 231 18.45 22.51 1.36
N LEU A 232 17.75 22.79 2.46
CA LEU A 232 17.04 21.74 3.21
C LEU A 232 15.95 21.06 2.38
N LEU A 233 15.23 21.82 1.54
CA LEU A 233 14.25 21.27 0.62
C LEU A 233 14.90 20.47 -0.52
N LEU A 234 16.08 20.87 -1.00
CA LEU A 234 16.87 20.09 -1.95
C LEU A 234 17.27 18.73 -1.36
N ASP A 235 17.82 18.71 -0.14
CA ASP A 235 18.21 17.49 0.57
C ASP A 235 17.00 16.60 0.85
N HIS A 236 15.88 17.22 1.26
CA HIS A 236 14.60 16.55 1.42
C HIS A 236 14.14 15.89 0.11
N ASN A 237 14.14 16.64 -1.00
CA ASN A 237 13.70 16.12 -2.29
C ASN A 237 14.60 14.98 -2.78
N ALA A 238 15.92 15.10 -2.63
CA ALA A 238 16.86 14.04 -2.99
C ALA A 238 16.56 12.70 -2.27
N LYS A 239 16.04 12.78 -1.03
CA LYS A 239 15.72 11.62 -0.21
C LYS A 239 14.30 11.09 -0.41
N TYR A 240 13.32 11.97 -0.67
CA TYR A 240 11.88 11.63 -0.59
C TYR A 240 11.09 11.86 -1.89
N ALA A 241 11.72 12.33 -2.97
CA ALA A 241 11.03 12.57 -4.24
C ALA A 241 10.26 11.34 -4.78
N TRP A 242 10.78 10.14 -4.51
CA TRP A 242 10.18 8.88 -4.93
C TRP A 242 8.88 8.53 -4.23
N ILE A 243 8.51 9.17 -3.11
CA ILE A 243 7.28 8.87 -2.35
C ILE A 243 6.02 9.12 -3.20
N ASN A 244 6.07 10.01 -4.19
CA ASN A 244 4.95 10.23 -5.12
C ASN A 244 4.74 9.08 -6.12
N MET A 245 5.73 8.21 -6.28
CA MET A 245 5.68 7.09 -7.22
C MET A 245 4.91 5.92 -6.62
N TYR A 246 4.35 5.09 -7.51
CA TYR A 246 3.75 3.80 -7.15
C TYR A 246 4.31 2.74 -8.08
N GLY A 247 5.36 2.02 -7.65
CA GLY A 247 6.15 1.21 -8.56
C GLY A 247 6.75 2.05 -9.70
N PHE A 248 6.43 1.72 -10.94
CA PHE A 248 6.86 2.46 -12.15
C PHE A 248 5.89 3.56 -12.57
N ARG A 249 4.83 3.79 -11.78
CA ARG A 249 3.82 4.79 -12.10
C ARG A 249 4.13 6.13 -11.43
N ARG A 250 3.67 7.18 -12.10
CA ARG A 250 3.84 8.59 -11.72
C ARG A 250 5.28 9.07 -11.80
N ARG A 251 5.42 10.39 -11.87
CA ARG A 251 6.71 11.06 -11.75
C ARG A 251 7.07 11.25 -10.28
N PRO A 252 8.37 11.22 -9.92
CA PRO A 252 8.84 11.69 -8.63
C PRO A 252 8.45 13.16 -8.42
N PHE A 253 8.39 13.58 -7.15
CA PHE A 253 8.26 14.99 -6.83
C PHE A 253 9.46 15.77 -7.39
N SER A 254 9.14 16.88 -8.04
CA SER A 254 10.08 17.95 -8.31
C SER A 254 10.24 18.81 -7.06
N LEU A 255 11.29 19.64 -7.03
CA LEU A 255 11.48 20.57 -5.93
C LEU A 255 10.33 21.59 -5.82
N ALA A 256 9.73 21.99 -6.94
CA ALA A 256 8.55 22.84 -6.95
C ALA A 256 7.33 22.16 -6.30
N ASP A 257 7.15 20.85 -6.51
CA ASP A 257 6.09 20.10 -5.83
C ASP A 257 6.33 20.05 -4.31
N GLN A 258 7.59 19.95 -3.86
CA GLN A 258 7.90 19.98 -2.43
C GLN A 258 7.57 21.34 -1.80
N VAL A 259 7.84 22.44 -2.52
CA VAL A 259 7.44 23.79 -2.08
C VAL A 259 5.91 23.91 -2.03
N ALA A 260 5.20 23.35 -3.01
CA ALA A 260 3.74 23.37 -3.05
C ALA A 260 3.08 22.64 -1.87
N ARG A 261 3.80 21.73 -1.20
CA ARG A 261 3.31 21.02 0.01
C ARG A 261 3.46 21.85 1.29
N LEU A 262 4.26 22.92 1.29
CA LEU A 262 4.56 23.68 2.50
C LEU A 262 3.34 24.37 3.14
N PRO A 263 2.39 24.98 2.40
CA PRO A 263 1.23 25.63 3.02
C PRO A 263 0.47 24.72 4.01
N ASP A 264 0.15 23.49 3.60
CA ASP A 264 -0.53 22.50 4.44
C ASP A 264 0.27 22.08 5.69
N ILE A 265 1.60 22.14 5.60
CA ILE A 265 2.50 21.88 6.74
C ILE A 265 2.51 23.09 7.69
N LEU A 266 2.59 24.29 7.14
CA LEU A 266 2.70 25.56 7.86
C LEU A 266 1.39 26.00 8.53
N ASP A 267 0.27 25.39 8.18
CA ASP A 267 -1.02 25.56 8.87
C ASP A 267 -1.07 24.96 10.28
N LYS A 268 -0.11 24.09 10.61
CA LYS A 268 0.02 23.48 11.94
C LYS A 268 1.14 24.16 12.72
N ASP A 269 1.08 24.16 14.05
CA ASP A 269 2.28 24.42 14.85
C ASP A 269 3.25 23.25 14.66
N CYS A 270 4.31 23.47 13.86
CA CYS A 270 5.22 22.40 13.47
C CYS A 270 6.00 21.85 14.67
N ARG A 271 6.37 22.71 15.63
CA ARG A 271 7.15 22.30 16.81
C ARG A 271 6.27 21.49 17.75
N GLN A 272 5.05 21.95 18.03
CA GLN A 272 4.10 21.22 18.86
C GLN A 272 3.73 19.88 18.22
N THR A 273 3.45 19.87 16.91
CA THR A 273 3.13 18.63 16.16
C THR A 273 4.27 17.59 16.26
N LEU A 274 5.53 18.02 16.15
CA LEU A 274 6.68 17.12 16.33
C LEU A 274 6.74 16.52 17.75
N GLN A 275 6.49 17.33 18.78
CA GLN A 275 6.45 16.87 20.17
C GLN A 275 5.31 15.89 20.41
N ASP A 276 4.14 16.14 19.82
CA ASP A 276 2.97 15.27 19.94
C ASP A 276 3.20 13.91 19.27
N ILE A 277 3.85 13.87 18.11
CA ILE A 277 4.27 12.62 17.45
C ILE A 277 5.18 11.79 18.37
N ASP A 278 6.20 12.43 18.96
CA ASP A 278 7.13 11.74 19.87
C ASP A 278 6.43 11.26 21.14
N LYS A 279 5.52 12.07 21.70
CA LYS A 279 4.72 11.73 22.87
C LYS A 279 3.80 10.54 22.58
N LYS A 280 3.05 10.56 21.47
CA LYS A 280 2.18 9.45 21.04
C LYS A 280 2.96 8.14 20.94
N ARG A 281 4.16 8.16 20.35
CA ARG A 281 5.02 6.97 20.23
C ARG A 281 5.50 6.43 21.59
N ARG A 282 5.90 7.31 22.52
CA ARG A 282 6.29 6.91 23.88
C ARG A 282 5.13 6.29 24.65
N VAL A 283 3.94 6.89 24.56
CA VAL A 283 2.72 6.39 25.19
C VAL A 283 2.35 5.01 24.63
N ALA A 284 2.36 4.84 23.30
CA ALA A 284 2.07 3.55 22.67
C ALA A 284 3.04 2.45 23.15
N LYS A 285 4.34 2.77 23.25
CA LYS A 285 5.35 1.83 23.78
C LYS A 285 5.08 1.47 25.25
N SER A 286 4.76 2.45 26.10
CA SER A 286 4.43 2.20 27.51
C SER A 286 3.18 1.33 27.66
N ASN A 287 2.12 1.65 26.92
CA ASN A 287 0.86 0.91 26.92
C ASN A 287 1.03 -0.54 26.46
N PHE A 288 1.90 -0.79 25.46
CA PHE A 288 2.24 -2.13 25.00
C PHE A 288 2.82 -2.98 26.14
N TYR A 289 3.91 -2.53 26.78
CA TYR A 289 4.54 -3.30 27.87
C TYR A 289 3.65 -3.44 29.10
N ALA A 290 2.87 -2.42 29.45
CA ALA A 290 1.88 -2.52 30.51
C ALA A 290 0.82 -3.57 30.22
N SER A 291 0.36 -3.68 28.97
CA SER A 291 -0.63 -4.69 28.54
C SER A 291 -0.04 -6.10 28.55
N VAL A 292 1.20 -6.26 28.06
CA VAL A 292 1.94 -7.54 28.12
C VAL A 292 2.07 -8.03 29.56
N SER A 293 2.51 -7.15 30.47
CA SER A 293 2.69 -7.48 31.88
C SER A 293 1.36 -7.84 32.56
N ARG A 294 0.33 -6.99 32.40
CA ARG A 294 -0.98 -7.22 33.06
C ARG A 294 -1.65 -8.51 32.63
N LEU A 295 -1.57 -8.87 31.34
CA LEU A 295 -2.21 -10.07 30.81
C LEU A 295 -1.42 -11.36 31.06
N HIS A 296 -0.17 -11.27 31.52
CA HIS A 296 0.71 -12.42 31.73
C HIS A 296 0.77 -13.30 30.47
N ILE A 297 1.09 -12.68 29.33
CA ILE A 297 1.14 -13.36 28.04
C ILE A 297 2.14 -14.52 28.12
N LYS A 298 1.69 -15.72 27.73
CA LYS A 298 2.53 -16.93 27.70
C LYS A 298 3.78 -16.69 26.86
N GLU A 299 4.91 -17.29 27.24
CA GLU A 299 6.20 -17.05 26.58
C GLU A 299 6.17 -17.30 25.06
N GLU A 300 5.48 -18.36 24.62
CA GLU A 300 5.31 -18.70 23.21
C GLU A 300 4.56 -17.61 22.42
N LEU A 301 3.41 -17.17 22.95
CA LEU A 301 2.64 -16.08 22.34
C LEU A 301 3.40 -14.76 22.41
N LEU A 302 4.14 -14.50 23.49
CA LEU A 302 4.96 -13.30 23.63
C LEU A 302 6.03 -13.21 22.55
N LYS A 303 6.66 -14.34 22.18
CA LYS A 303 7.60 -14.40 21.05
C LYS A 303 6.93 -13.96 19.74
N MET A 304 5.72 -14.46 19.45
CA MET A 304 4.98 -14.05 18.25
C MET A 304 4.56 -12.58 18.29
N VAL A 305 4.00 -12.12 19.42
CA VAL A 305 3.52 -10.74 19.62
C VAL A 305 4.67 -9.74 19.54
N SER A 306 5.86 -10.10 20.02
CA SER A 306 7.05 -9.25 19.94
C SER A 306 7.51 -8.95 18.50
N LEU A 307 7.07 -9.76 17.52
CA LEU A 307 7.35 -9.56 16.10
C LEU A 307 6.33 -8.64 15.41
N LEU A 308 5.14 -8.44 16.00
CA LEU A 308 4.10 -7.60 15.41
C LEU A 308 4.60 -6.18 15.06
N PRO A 309 5.35 -5.48 15.93
CA PRO A 309 5.84 -4.14 15.59
C PRO A 309 6.73 -4.09 14.34
N GLU A 310 7.51 -5.14 14.13
CA GLU A 310 8.36 -5.29 12.95
C GLU A 310 7.52 -5.65 11.72
N LEU A 311 6.57 -6.57 11.83
CA LEU A 311 5.68 -6.94 10.72
C LEU A 311 4.81 -5.77 10.25
N VAL A 312 4.32 -4.95 11.18
CA VAL A 312 3.57 -3.72 10.86
C VAL A 312 4.42 -2.75 10.05
N TYR A 313 5.70 -2.57 10.43
CA TYR A 313 6.64 -1.75 9.65
C TYR A 313 6.92 -2.37 8.27
N LEU A 314 7.22 -3.67 8.25
CA LEU A 314 7.58 -4.40 7.03
C LEU A 314 6.47 -4.38 5.98
N ARG A 315 5.21 -4.25 6.40
CA ARG A 315 4.07 -4.16 5.48
C ARG A 315 4.15 -2.97 4.52
N THR A 316 4.63 -1.83 4.99
CA THR A 316 4.83 -0.65 4.12
C THR A 316 6.22 -0.69 3.50
N TYR A 317 7.25 -1.02 4.30
CA TYR A 317 8.63 -1.08 3.85
C TYR A 317 8.83 -1.94 2.61
N ARG A 318 8.21 -3.11 2.55
CA ARG A 318 8.31 -4.03 1.40
C ARG A 318 7.89 -3.39 0.07
N PHE A 319 6.87 -2.52 0.10
CA PHE A 319 6.39 -1.79 -1.07
C PHE A 319 7.23 -0.53 -1.33
N ASP A 320 7.67 0.15 -0.27
CA ASP A 320 8.57 1.30 -0.34
C ASP A 320 9.89 0.94 -1.05
N ILE A 321 10.46 -0.23 -0.74
CA ILE A 321 11.69 -0.71 -1.38
C ILE A 321 11.51 -0.95 -2.87
N PHE A 322 10.37 -1.53 -3.27
CA PHE A 322 10.05 -1.72 -4.68
C PHE A 322 10.01 -0.37 -5.41
N THR A 323 9.27 0.60 -4.86
CA THR A 323 9.13 1.94 -5.44
C THR A 323 10.44 2.72 -5.45
N LEU A 324 11.21 2.68 -4.36
CA LEU A 324 12.53 3.30 -4.28
C LEU A 324 13.50 2.68 -5.30
N SER A 325 13.46 1.37 -5.48
CA SER A 325 14.29 0.70 -6.49
C SER A 325 13.91 1.13 -7.91
N ALA A 326 12.61 1.25 -8.20
CA ALA A 326 12.08 1.72 -9.47
C ALA A 326 12.51 3.17 -9.76
N TYR A 327 12.45 4.05 -8.75
CA TYR A 327 12.97 5.41 -8.84
C TYR A 327 14.47 5.44 -9.14
N MET A 328 15.26 4.59 -8.47
CA MET A 328 16.70 4.53 -8.68
C MET A 328 17.08 4.11 -10.10
N ILE A 329 16.32 3.19 -10.70
CA ILE A 329 16.60 2.68 -12.06
C ILE A 329 15.80 3.38 -13.15
N ARG A 330 15.17 4.53 -12.86
CA ARG A 330 14.32 5.24 -13.83
C ARG A 330 15.06 5.54 -15.14
N GLY A 331 16.35 5.87 -15.08
CA GLY A 331 17.20 6.08 -16.27
C GLY A 331 17.32 4.85 -17.19
N LEU A 332 17.25 3.63 -16.63
CA LEU A 332 17.18 2.40 -17.45
C LEU A 332 15.86 2.32 -18.20
N PHE A 333 14.75 2.64 -17.54
CA PHE A 333 13.42 2.64 -18.17
C PHE A 333 13.28 3.75 -19.21
N GLU A 334 13.86 4.92 -18.95
CA GLU A 334 13.97 6.03 -19.91
C GLU A 334 14.74 5.61 -21.16
N GLU A 335 15.90 4.98 -21.01
CA GLU A 335 16.68 4.47 -22.14
C GLU A 335 15.91 3.41 -22.96
N ILE A 336 15.23 2.48 -22.28
CA ILE A 336 14.38 1.47 -22.95
C ILE A 336 13.25 2.16 -23.73
N ALA A 337 12.56 3.10 -23.11
CA ALA A 337 11.45 3.82 -23.73
C ALA A 337 11.92 4.59 -24.98
N VAL A 338 13.05 5.28 -24.90
CA VAL A 338 13.67 5.99 -26.04
C VAL A 338 13.94 5.04 -27.21
N ARG A 339 14.57 3.88 -26.96
CA ARG A 339 14.87 2.89 -28.03
C ARG A 339 13.64 2.30 -28.69
N LEU A 340 12.55 2.19 -27.92
CA LEU A 340 11.28 1.67 -28.41
C LEU A 340 10.38 2.76 -29.00
N ASN A 341 10.82 4.02 -29.00
CA ASN A 341 10.03 5.19 -29.40
C ASN A 341 8.71 5.31 -28.61
N LEU A 342 8.83 5.19 -27.29
CA LEU A 342 7.72 5.22 -26.32
C LEU A 342 7.99 6.28 -25.23
N GLN A 343 6.94 6.69 -24.53
CA GLN A 343 7.09 7.37 -23.25
C GLN A 343 7.38 6.34 -22.15
N VAL A 344 8.08 6.76 -21.09
CA VAL A 344 8.40 5.87 -19.94
C VAL A 344 7.15 5.22 -19.37
N ASP A 345 6.07 6.00 -19.24
CA ASP A 345 4.82 5.52 -18.66
C ASP A 345 4.12 4.48 -19.57
N ASP A 346 4.43 4.43 -20.87
CA ASP A 346 3.87 3.44 -21.79
C ASP A 346 4.38 2.02 -21.50
N LEU A 347 5.58 1.90 -20.93
CA LEU A 347 6.16 0.61 -20.53
C LEU A 347 5.27 -0.12 -19.50
N ASN A 348 4.49 0.61 -18.71
CA ASN A 348 3.53 0.05 -17.76
C ASN A 348 2.39 -0.75 -18.45
N SER A 349 2.16 -0.51 -19.74
CA SER A 349 1.15 -1.21 -20.55
C SER A 349 1.70 -2.44 -21.29
N LEU A 350 2.97 -2.79 -21.04
CA LEU A 350 3.66 -3.94 -21.62
C LEU A 350 4.00 -4.95 -20.52
N THR A 351 4.05 -6.23 -20.87
CA THR A 351 4.65 -7.23 -19.98
C THR A 351 6.18 -7.11 -20.03
N PHE A 352 6.89 -7.61 -19.01
CA PHE A 352 8.35 -7.57 -19.03
C PHE A 352 8.94 -8.37 -20.20
N TRP A 353 8.29 -9.46 -20.64
CA TRP A 353 8.77 -10.23 -21.79
C TRP A 353 8.50 -9.52 -23.11
N GLU A 354 7.38 -8.80 -23.25
CA GLU A 354 7.14 -7.95 -24.42
C GLU A 354 8.22 -6.88 -24.53
N ILE A 355 8.61 -6.23 -23.42
CA ILE A 355 9.75 -5.29 -23.41
C ILE A 355 11.04 -5.97 -23.86
N SER A 356 11.34 -7.16 -23.35
CA SER A 356 12.53 -7.93 -23.75
C SER A 356 12.51 -8.29 -25.23
N ASP A 357 11.40 -8.79 -25.75
CA ASP A 357 11.26 -9.22 -27.13
C ASP A 357 11.26 -8.03 -28.11
N LEU A 358 10.75 -6.87 -27.70
CA LEU A 358 10.87 -5.60 -28.44
C LEU A 358 12.33 -5.13 -28.50
N LEU A 359 13.04 -5.13 -27.37
CA LEU A 359 14.47 -4.76 -27.31
C LEU A 359 15.33 -5.66 -28.20
N LEU A 360 15.01 -6.96 -28.25
CA LEU A 360 15.72 -7.93 -29.08
C LEU A 360 15.22 -7.99 -30.54
N GLY A 361 14.25 -7.16 -30.93
CA GLY A 361 13.71 -7.11 -32.28
C GLY A 361 12.90 -8.35 -32.70
N LYS A 362 12.47 -9.19 -31.76
CA LYS A 362 11.67 -10.40 -32.04
C LYS A 362 10.21 -10.08 -32.38
N ILE A 363 9.69 -8.98 -31.82
CA ILE A 363 8.36 -8.47 -32.10
C ILE A 363 8.43 -6.97 -32.41
N LYS A 364 7.36 -6.41 -32.98
CA LYS A 364 7.26 -4.98 -33.30
C LYS A 364 6.23 -4.31 -32.40
N ILE A 365 6.45 -3.07 -31.99
CA ILE A 365 5.50 -2.37 -31.10
C ILE A 365 4.09 -2.29 -31.68
N ASN A 366 3.97 -2.16 -33.01
CA ASN A 366 2.70 -2.11 -33.72
C ASN A 366 1.87 -3.41 -33.64
N SER A 367 2.46 -4.55 -33.24
CA SER A 367 1.70 -5.78 -33.01
C SER A 367 1.03 -5.82 -31.63
N ILE A 368 1.31 -4.83 -30.77
CA ILE A 368 0.75 -4.74 -29.42
C ILE A 368 -0.35 -3.66 -29.42
N PRO A 369 -1.56 -3.95 -28.90
CA PRO A 369 -2.67 -2.99 -28.82
C PRO A 369 -2.45 -1.99 -27.67
N LEU A 370 -1.37 -1.21 -27.72
CA LEU A 370 -0.93 -0.32 -26.64
C LEU A 370 -2.01 0.71 -26.26
N SER A 371 -2.63 1.34 -27.27
CA SER A 371 -3.68 2.35 -27.06
C SER A 371 -4.95 1.78 -26.43
N GLU A 372 -5.26 0.50 -26.66
CA GLU A 372 -6.36 -0.19 -25.98
C GLU A 372 -5.98 -0.46 -24.51
N ARG A 373 -4.78 -0.98 -24.26
CA ARG A 373 -4.28 -1.28 -22.90
C ARG A 373 -4.15 -0.03 -22.02
N GLN A 374 -3.78 1.11 -22.58
CA GLN A 374 -3.72 2.37 -21.85
C GLN A 374 -5.11 2.83 -21.37
N LYS A 375 -6.19 2.48 -22.11
CA LYS A 375 -7.56 2.79 -21.73
C LYS A 375 -8.08 1.81 -20.69
N ASP A 376 -8.02 0.52 -21.00
CA ASP A 376 -8.57 -0.53 -20.14
C ASP A 376 -7.92 -1.89 -20.43
N TYR A 377 -7.67 -2.67 -19.38
CA TYR A 377 -7.10 -4.01 -19.53
C TYR A 377 -7.44 -4.93 -18.36
N ALA A 378 -7.24 -6.23 -18.57
CA ALA A 378 -7.17 -7.23 -17.53
C ALA A 378 -5.90 -8.05 -17.66
N VAL A 379 -5.33 -8.45 -16.53
CA VAL A 379 -4.27 -9.47 -16.47
C VAL A 379 -4.80 -10.65 -15.69
N ILE A 380 -4.77 -11.85 -16.25
CA ILE A 380 -5.32 -13.05 -15.62
C ILE A 380 -4.28 -14.15 -15.70
N GLN A 381 -3.99 -14.80 -14.58
CA GLN A 381 -3.26 -16.05 -14.52
C GLN A 381 -4.22 -17.16 -14.12
N ILE A 382 -4.26 -18.24 -14.90
CA ILE A 382 -4.97 -19.46 -14.53
C ILE A 382 -4.03 -20.63 -14.83
N GLU A 383 -3.87 -21.53 -13.86
CA GLU A 383 -2.98 -22.69 -13.96
C GLU A 383 -1.56 -22.28 -14.39
N GLY A 384 -1.06 -21.18 -13.84
CA GLY A 384 0.28 -20.64 -14.15
C GLY A 384 0.40 -19.89 -15.48
N GLN A 385 -0.63 -19.85 -16.32
CA GLN A 385 -0.59 -19.18 -17.62
C GLN A 385 -1.14 -17.75 -17.56
N LEU A 386 -0.31 -16.75 -17.91
CA LEU A 386 -0.70 -15.34 -17.91
C LEU A 386 -1.30 -14.90 -19.26
N ALA A 387 -2.46 -14.24 -19.21
CA ALA A 387 -3.13 -13.58 -20.32
C ALA A 387 -3.30 -12.09 -20.04
N VAL A 388 -3.10 -11.26 -21.08
CA VAL A 388 -3.42 -9.82 -21.06
C VAL A 388 -4.56 -9.55 -22.02
N ILE A 389 -5.65 -8.98 -21.52
CA ILE A 389 -6.88 -8.74 -22.28
C ILE A 389 -7.10 -7.24 -22.41
N SER A 390 -7.13 -6.72 -23.63
CA SER A 390 -7.21 -5.27 -23.93
C SER A 390 -8.64 -4.76 -24.20
N LYS A 391 -9.64 -5.65 -24.19
CA LYS A 391 -11.09 -5.32 -24.29
C LYS A 391 -11.90 -5.86 -23.10
N PRO A 392 -11.61 -5.42 -21.88
CA PRO A 392 -12.21 -5.91 -20.64
C PRO A 392 -13.74 -5.75 -20.49
N LYS A 393 -14.43 -4.95 -21.33
CA LYS A 393 -15.90 -4.92 -21.31
C LYS A 393 -16.53 -6.32 -21.53
N ALA A 394 -15.86 -7.21 -22.25
CA ALA A 394 -16.27 -8.62 -22.37
C ALA A 394 -16.09 -9.42 -21.07
N LEU A 395 -15.09 -9.08 -20.25
CA LEU A 395 -14.85 -9.66 -18.92
C LEU A 395 -15.85 -9.19 -17.86
N LYS A 396 -16.54 -8.06 -18.11
CA LYS A 396 -17.58 -7.55 -17.20
C LYS A 396 -18.68 -8.60 -16.95
N LYS A 397 -19.05 -9.40 -17.96
CA LYS A 397 -19.99 -10.53 -17.80
C LYS A 397 -19.45 -11.68 -16.94
N PHE A 398 -18.15 -11.98 -17.05
CA PHE A 398 -17.48 -13.00 -16.23
C PHE A 398 -17.44 -12.58 -14.74
N TYR A 399 -17.33 -11.27 -14.48
CA TYR A 399 -17.26 -10.70 -13.13
C TYR A 399 -18.63 -10.36 -12.51
N GLU A 400 -19.60 -9.90 -13.30
CA GLU A 400 -20.96 -9.59 -12.83
C GLU A 400 -21.70 -10.84 -12.32
N GLN A 401 -21.32 -12.05 -12.78
CA GLN A 401 -21.84 -13.31 -12.26
C GLN A 401 -21.30 -13.68 -10.86
N ASP A 402 -20.10 -13.21 -10.49
CA ASP A 402 -19.46 -13.45 -9.18
C ASP A 402 -19.91 -12.44 -8.10
N GLN A 403 -20.33 -11.24 -8.52
CA GLN A 403 -20.93 -10.22 -7.65
C GLN A 403 -22.42 -10.46 -7.30
N THR A 404 -23.01 -11.60 -7.67
CA THR A 404 -24.43 -11.90 -7.41
C THR A 404 -24.77 -12.08 -5.92
N ASN A 405 -23.77 -12.07 -5.02
CA ASN A 405 -23.93 -12.00 -3.57
C ASN A 405 -23.99 -10.56 -3.01
N LYS A 406 -24.57 -9.59 -3.72
CA LYS A 406 -24.91 -8.30 -3.10
C LYS A 406 -26.08 -8.52 -2.14
N PRO A 407 -25.97 -8.15 -0.85
CA PRO A 407 -27.11 -8.24 0.04
C PRO A 407 -28.25 -7.37 -0.51
N HIS A 408 -29.40 -7.99 -0.81
CA HIS A 408 -30.61 -7.29 -1.26
C HIS A 408 -31.26 -6.41 -0.17
N TYR A 409 -30.59 -6.24 0.97
CA TYR A 409 -31.07 -5.51 2.13
C TYR A 409 -30.14 -4.35 2.46
N LYS A 410 -30.71 -3.15 2.71
CA LYS A 410 -29.99 -1.95 3.19
C LYS A 410 -30.09 -1.92 4.72
N PRO A 411 -29.16 -2.53 5.48
CA PRO A 411 -29.22 -2.53 6.93
C PRO A 411 -29.14 -1.09 7.46
N ARG A 412 -30.07 -0.74 8.37
CA ARG A 412 -29.99 0.53 9.11
C ARG A 412 -28.77 0.61 10.02
N GLU A 413 -28.21 -0.53 10.40
CA GLU A 413 -27.04 -0.64 11.25
C GLU A 413 -26.18 -1.83 10.84
N PHE A 414 -24.87 -1.63 10.73
CA PHE A 414 -23.91 -2.70 10.49
C PHE A 414 -22.59 -2.43 11.20
N LYS A 415 -21.76 -3.47 11.33
CA LYS A 415 -20.54 -3.45 12.14
C LYS A 415 -19.30 -3.68 11.30
N GLY A 416 -18.19 -3.12 11.78
CA GLY A 416 -16.83 -3.48 11.40
C GLY A 416 -15.95 -3.55 12.64
N ARG A 417 -14.64 -3.44 12.45
CA ARG A 417 -13.65 -3.38 13.52
C ARG A 417 -13.28 -1.93 13.82
N SER A 418 -13.26 -1.57 15.09
CA SER A 418 -12.76 -0.27 15.56
C SER A 418 -11.27 -0.11 15.21
N ALA A 419 -10.96 0.82 14.32
CA ALA A 419 -9.60 1.15 13.95
C ALA A 419 -9.10 2.39 14.70
N SER A 420 -9.84 3.49 14.65
CA SER A 420 -9.53 4.74 15.36
C SER A 420 -10.77 5.18 16.11
N LYS A 421 -10.66 5.40 17.43
CA LYS A 421 -11.82 5.66 18.31
C LYS A 421 -12.42 7.03 18.04
N GLY A 422 -13.67 7.22 18.43
CA GLY A 422 -14.41 8.47 18.29
C GLY A 422 -15.78 8.25 17.66
N VAL A 423 -16.58 9.31 17.63
CA VAL A 423 -17.92 9.32 17.04
C VAL A 423 -18.04 10.54 16.14
N ALA A 424 -18.49 10.35 14.90
CA ALA A 424 -18.74 11.43 13.98
C ALA A 424 -19.96 11.15 13.09
N LYS A 425 -20.53 12.22 12.55
CA LYS A 425 -21.68 12.19 11.63
C LYS A 425 -21.36 12.99 10.39
N GLY A 426 -21.81 12.52 9.24
CA GLY A 426 -21.63 13.23 7.99
C GLY A 426 -22.25 12.48 6.82
N PRO A 427 -22.43 13.17 5.67
CA PRO A 427 -22.88 12.54 4.45
C PRO A 427 -21.79 11.61 3.89
N VAL A 428 -22.21 10.47 3.36
CA VAL A 428 -21.31 9.48 2.78
C VAL A 428 -20.76 9.96 1.43
N LYS A 429 -19.46 9.78 1.21
CA LYS A 429 -18.82 9.79 -0.11
C LYS A 429 -18.14 8.45 -0.36
N ILE A 430 -18.64 7.70 -1.32
CA ILE A 430 -18.07 6.44 -1.79
C ILE A 430 -16.96 6.75 -2.79
N VAL A 431 -15.74 6.39 -2.39
CA VAL A 431 -14.52 6.57 -3.18
C VAL A 431 -14.01 5.18 -3.55
N MET A 432 -14.36 4.70 -4.74
CA MET A 432 -13.91 3.40 -5.24
C MET A 432 -12.46 3.46 -5.72
N HIS A 433 -12.02 4.64 -6.19
CA HIS A 433 -10.68 4.86 -6.73
C HIS A 433 -10.13 6.23 -6.31
N PRO A 434 -8.80 6.40 -6.18
CA PRO A 434 -8.21 7.67 -5.78
C PRO A 434 -8.52 8.85 -6.72
N THR A 435 -8.83 8.58 -7.99
CA THR A 435 -9.25 9.62 -8.93
C THR A 435 -10.57 10.29 -8.54
N GLN A 436 -11.35 9.65 -7.66
CA GLN A 436 -12.60 10.17 -7.11
C GLN A 436 -12.39 10.90 -5.78
N ILE A 437 -11.15 11.00 -5.28
CA ILE A 437 -10.86 11.59 -3.97
C ILE A 437 -11.26 13.08 -3.89
N THR A 438 -11.33 13.75 -5.03
CA THR A 438 -11.78 15.15 -5.15
C THR A 438 -13.25 15.33 -4.78
N LYS A 439 -14.05 14.27 -4.76
CA LYS A 439 -15.45 14.29 -4.29
C LYS A 439 -15.58 14.51 -2.78
N VAL A 440 -14.52 14.25 -2.03
CA VAL A 440 -14.54 14.31 -0.56
C VAL A 440 -14.35 15.77 -0.14
N GLU A 441 -15.35 16.29 0.54
CA GLU A 441 -15.37 17.62 1.11
C GLU A 441 -15.21 17.56 2.63
N LYS A 442 -14.93 18.73 3.23
CA LYS A 442 -14.77 18.83 4.67
C LYS A 442 -16.13 18.57 5.33
N GLY A 443 -16.21 17.58 6.21
CA GLY A 443 -17.48 17.18 6.84
C GLY A 443 -18.01 15.81 6.40
N ASP A 444 -17.43 15.22 5.35
CA ASP A 444 -17.92 13.98 4.77
C ASP A 444 -17.43 12.73 5.51
N VAL A 445 -18.18 11.63 5.41
CA VAL A 445 -17.73 10.29 5.77
C VAL A 445 -17.17 9.61 4.52
N LEU A 446 -15.87 9.36 4.51
CA LEU A 446 -15.20 8.67 3.40
C LEU A 446 -15.45 7.16 3.52
N VAL A 447 -16.13 6.59 2.52
CA VAL A 447 -16.39 5.15 2.43
C VAL A 447 -15.62 4.58 1.23
N ALA A 448 -14.83 3.53 1.44
CA ALA A 448 -14.02 2.93 0.36
C ALA A 448 -13.83 1.42 0.57
N PRO A 449 -13.61 0.62 -0.48
CA PRO A 449 -13.31 -0.81 -0.29
C PRO A 449 -12.04 -1.01 0.54
N MET A 450 -11.00 -0.22 0.23
CA MET A 450 -9.76 -0.09 0.98
C MET A 450 -9.14 1.27 0.64
N THR A 451 -8.35 1.85 1.55
CA THR A 451 -7.58 3.09 1.28
C THR A 451 -6.13 2.78 0.89
N SER A 452 -5.54 3.63 0.05
CA SER A 452 -4.10 3.66 -0.24
C SER A 452 -3.53 5.05 0.13
N PRO A 453 -2.20 5.29 0.04
CA PRO A 453 -1.61 6.61 0.28
C PRO A 453 -2.24 7.74 -0.55
N ASP A 454 -2.81 7.43 -1.71
CA ASP A 454 -3.51 8.39 -2.57
C ASP A 454 -4.79 8.95 -1.96
N PHE A 455 -5.35 8.25 -0.97
CA PHE A 455 -6.57 8.69 -0.29
C PHE A 455 -6.27 9.73 0.79
N VAL A 456 -5.00 9.96 1.17
CA VAL A 456 -4.62 10.82 2.31
C VAL A 456 -5.23 12.22 2.20
N VAL A 457 -5.27 12.81 1.00
CA VAL A 457 -5.87 14.15 0.78
C VAL A 457 -7.37 14.17 1.11
N GLY A 458 -8.11 13.11 0.76
CA GLY A 458 -9.53 13.00 1.12
C GLY A 458 -9.71 12.60 2.59
N MET A 459 -8.84 11.72 3.11
CA MET A 459 -8.84 11.34 4.53
C MET A 459 -8.67 12.55 5.43
N LEU A 460 -7.80 13.52 5.07
CA LEU A 460 -7.61 14.77 5.81
C LEU A 460 -8.88 15.65 5.88
N LYS A 461 -9.80 15.53 4.93
CA LYS A 461 -11.05 16.28 4.88
C LYS A 461 -12.21 15.57 5.60
N ALA A 462 -12.14 14.25 5.66
CA ALA A 462 -13.22 13.41 6.18
C ALA A 462 -13.37 13.54 7.71
N VAL A 463 -14.61 13.48 8.20
CA VAL A 463 -14.91 13.42 9.64
C VAL A 463 -14.96 12.00 10.19
N ALA A 464 -15.10 11.00 9.32
CA ALA A 464 -14.91 9.60 9.64
C ALA A 464 -14.54 8.81 8.38
N ILE A 465 -13.91 7.65 8.58
CA ILE A 465 -13.47 6.76 7.49
C ILE A 465 -14.04 5.36 7.72
N VAL A 466 -14.68 4.80 6.70
CA VAL A 466 -15.26 3.45 6.72
C VAL A 466 -14.69 2.63 5.58
N THR A 467 -14.22 1.41 5.84
CA THR A 467 -13.77 0.49 4.78
C THR A 467 -14.40 -0.89 4.81
N ASP A 468 -14.58 -1.49 3.63
CA ASP A 468 -15.07 -2.88 3.50
C ASP A 468 -14.02 -3.89 3.94
N HIS A 469 -12.77 -3.65 3.56
CA HIS A 469 -11.64 -4.52 3.83
C HIS A 469 -10.63 -3.84 4.76
N GLY A 470 -9.72 -4.64 5.31
CA GLY A 470 -8.65 -4.20 6.18
C GLY A 470 -8.87 -4.58 7.65
N GLY A 471 -7.75 -4.84 8.34
CA GLY A 471 -7.72 -5.06 9.78
C GLY A 471 -7.39 -3.78 10.56
N VAL A 472 -7.36 -3.89 11.90
CA VAL A 472 -7.03 -2.76 12.80
C VAL A 472 -5.63 -2.19 12.59
N THR A 473 -4.81 -2.82 11.77
CA THR A 473 -3.49 -2.33 11.42
C THR A 473 -3.43 -1.75 10.02
N CYS A 474 -4.43 -1.88 9.15
CA CYS A 474 -4.36 -1.52 7.72
C CYS A 474 -4.08 -0.02 7.48
N HIS A 475 -3.85 0.38 6.21
CA HIS A 475 -3.56 1.78 5.86
C HIS A 475 -4.59 2.76 6.44
N ALA A 476 -5.89 2.48 6.26
CA ALA A 476 -6.97 3.28 6.81
C ALA A 476 -6.82 3.43 8.33
N ALA A 477 -6.52 2.33 9.02
CA ALA A 477 -6.39 2.32 10.47
C ALA A 477 -5.17 3.09 10.98
N ILE A 478 -4.02 2.99 10.31
CA ILE A 478 -2.81 3.74 10.71
C ILE A 478 -3.02 5.23 10.50
N VAL A 479 -3.36 5.64 9.27
CA VAL A 479 -3.46 7.06 8.91
C VAL A 479 -4.59 7.73 9.70
N SER A 480 -5.74 7.09 9.89
CA SER A 480 -6.84 7.70 10.66
C SER A 480 -6.46 7.95 12.12
N ARG A 481 -5.63 7.09 12.75
CA ARG A 481 -5.13 7.33 14.12
C ARG A 481 -4.14 8.48 14.17
N GLU A 482 -3.30 8.60 13.15
CA GLU A 482 -2.33 9.68 13.05
C GLU A 482 -3.04 11.02 12.91
N LEU A 483 -4.13 11.04 12.13
CA LEU A 483 -4.97 12.21 11.88
C LEU A 483 -6.04 12.46 12.96
N ASP A 484 -6.18 11.56 13.93
CA ASP A 484 -7.22 11.60 14.98
C ASP A 484 -8.66 11.61 14.43
N ILE A 485 -8.88 10.83 13.37
CA ILE A 485 -10.18 10.69 12.68
C ILE A 485 -10.81 9.34 13.07
N PRO A 486 -12.10 9.30 13.46
CA PRO A 486 -12.84 8.05 13.70
C PRO A 486 -12.79 7.10 12.50
N CYS A 487 -12.48 5.83 12.73
CA CYS A 487 -12.31 4.86 11.65
C CYS A 487 -12.84 3.47 12.00
N VAL A 488 -13.68 2.93 11.11
CA VAL A 488 -14.16 1.53 11.16
C VAL A 488 -13.73 0.80 9.89
N VAL A 489 -13.09 -0.34 10.04
CA VAL A 489 -12.53 -1.13 8.92
C VAL A 489 -13.11 -2.53 8.89
N GLY A 490 -13.05 -3.20 7.74
CA GLY A 490 -13.48 -4.60 7.65
C GLY A 490 -15.00 -4.78 7.78
N THR A 491 -15.80 -3.80 7.35
CA THR A 491 -17.26 -3.87 7.37
C THR A 491 -17.84 -4.88 6.38
N LYS A 492 -17.05 -5.27 5.36
CA LYS A 492 -17.37 -6.18 4.26
C LYS A 492 -18.47 -5.71 3.29
N ILE A 493 -19.35 -4.79 3.72
CA ILE A 493 -20.57 -4.44 2.99
C ILE A 493 -20.79 -2.93 2.81
N ALA A 494 -20.01 -2.04 3.45
CA ALA A 494 -20.28 -0.60 3.47
C ALA A 494 -20.44 0.01 2.08
N THR A 495 -19.55 -0.29 1.13
CA THR A 495 -19.67 0.27 -0.24
C THR A 495 -20.82 -0.32 -1.05
N GLN A 496 -21.42 -1.40 -0.57
CA GLN A 496 -22.54 -2.08 -1.23
C GLN A 496 -23.88 -1.58 -0.69
N VAL A 497 -23.95 -1.22 0.60
CA VAL A 497 -25.20 -0.84 1.28
C VAL A 497 -25.38 0.67 1.42
N LEU A 498 -24.29 1.44 1.47
CA LEU A 498 -24.36 2.90 1.51
C LEU A 498 -24.42 3.50 0.10
N ARG A 499 -24.85 4.75 0.00
CA ARG A 499 -24.86 5.56 -1.23
C ARG A 499 -24.24 6.93 -0.97
N ASP A 500 -23.73 7.56 -2.03
CA ASP A 500 -23.30 8.96 -1.97
C ASP A 500 -24.45 9.83 -1.45
N GLY A 501 -24.18 10.62 -0.40
CA GLY A 501 -25.16 11.50 0.25
C GLY A 501 -25.91 10.90 1.44
N ASP A 502 -25.87 9.57 1.65
CA ASP A 502 -26.47 8.93 2.83
C ASP A 502 -25.92 9.57 4.12
N LEU A 503 -26.79 9.99 5.04
CA LEU A 503 -26.35 10.55 6.30
C LEU A 503 -26.10 9.41 7.30
N VAL A 504 -24.86 9.27 7.78
CA VAL A 504 -24.49 8.20 8.70
C VAL A 504 -23.89 8.72 10.00
N GLU A 505 -24.06 7.95 11.07
CA GLU A 505 -23.28 8.03 12.30
C GLU A 505 -22.25 6.90 12.31
N VAL A 506 -20.98 7.24 12.50
CA VAL A 506 -19.89 6.29 12.68
C VAL A 506 -19.47 6.33 14.15
N ASP A 507 -19.93 5.37 14.94
CA ASP A 507 -19.41 5.12 16.29
C ASP A 507 -18.24 4.15 16.18
N ALA A 508 -17.06 4.72 15.90
CA ALA A 508 -15.84 3.95 15.74
C ALA A 508 -15.34 3.39 17.08
N THR A 509 -15.86 3.85 18.22
CA THR A 509 -15.57 3.24 19.53
C THR A 509 -16.22 1.87 19.64
N LYS A 510 -17.44 1.71 19.14
CA LYS A 510 -18.18 0.43 19.12
C LYS A 510 -18.01 -0.35 17.81
N GLY A 511 -17.31 0.21 16.82
CA GLY A 511 -17.17 -0.37 15.49
C GLY A 511 -18.49 -0.41 14.72
N LEU A 512 -19.35 0.59 14.92
CA LEU A 512 -20.74 0.60 14.46
C LEU A 512 -20.99 1.73 13.47
N ILE A 513 -21.74 1.43 12.41
CA ILE A 513 -22.21 2.42 11.43
C ILE A 513 -23.73 2.37 11.42
N ARG A 514 -24.37 3.53 11.59
CA ARG A 514 -25.83 3.68 11.53
C ARG A 514 -26.22 4.63 10.42
N LEU A 515 -27.20 4.23 9.63
CA LEU A 515 -27.85 5.09 8.65
C LEU A 515 -28.91 5.95 9.37
N LEU A 516 -28.72 7.27 9.37
CA LEU A 516 -29.60 8.24 10.02
C LEU A 516 -30.72 8.71 9.09
N GLN A 517 -30.40 8.94 7.81
CA GLN A 517 -31.35 9.25 6.74
C GLN A 517 -30.85 8.60 5.43
N ALA A 518 -31.79 8.11 4.62
CA ALA A 518 -31.54 7.26 3.45
C ALA A 518 -31.82 7.97 2.13
#